data_AF-A0A432TYM5-F1
#
_entry.id   AF-A0A432TYM5-F1
#
_cell.length_a   1.000
_cell.length_b   1.000
_cell.length_c   1.000
_cell.angle_alpha   90.00
_cell.angle_beta   90.00
_cell.angle_gamma   90.00
#
_symmetry.space_group_name_H-M   'P 1'
#
loop_
_entity.id
_entity.type
_entity.pdbx_description
1 polymer ?
#
loop_
_entity_poly.entity_id
_entity_poly.type
_entity_poly.pdbx_seq_one_letter_code
_entity_poly.pdbx_strand_id
1 'polypeptide(L)' 'KLKDQLKFVIGSKEDFDWSVDTMNQYPTEAGVLFSPVFEAVTPTQLADWILDKQLNVRMQVQMHKLLWGDEPGR' A
#
# COMPACT_ATOMS: atom_id res chain seq x y z
N LYS A 1 -14.65 7.80 16.48
CA LYS A 1 -13.87 7.76 15.22
C LYS A 1 -12.86 6.63 15.37
N LEU A 2 -12.93 5.58 14.54
CA LEU A 2 -11.82 4.62 14.47
C LEU A 2 -10.59 5.39 14.01
N LYS A 3 -9.55 5.38 14.85
CA LYS A 3 -8.27 6.05 14.58
C LYS A 3 -7.28 5.09 13.93
N ASP A 4 -7.60 3.81 13.90
CA ASP A 4 -6.68 2.77 13.50
C ASP A 4 -6.61 2.65 11.99
N GLN A 5 -5.45 2.24 11.53
CA GLN A 5 -5.15 2.03 10.12
C GLN A 5 -4.42 0.71 9.96
N LEU A 6 -4.82 -0.07 8.97
CA LEU A 6 -4.14 -1.28 8.56
C LEU A 6 -3.35 -0.96 7.30
N LYS A 7 -2.02 -1.06 7.38
CA LYS A 7 -1.13 -0.78 6.24
C LYS A 7 -0.50 -2.06 5.71
N PHE A 8 -0.77 -2.36 4.45
CA PHE A 8 -0.07 -3.37 3.67
C PHE A 8 1.12 -2.72 2.96
N VAL A 9 2.28 -3.34 3.11
CA VAL A 9 3.52 -2.95 2.43
C VAL A 9 3.73 -3.95 1.30
N ILE A 10 3.64 -3.47 0.06
CA ILE A 10 3.56 -4.30 -1.15
C ILE A 10 4.91 -4.31 -1.86
N GLY A 11 5.60 -5.46 -1.83
CA GLY A 11 6.89 -5.66 -2.50
C GLY A 11 6.79 -6.39 -3.84
N SER A 12 5.66 -7.01 -4.14
CA SER A 12 5.46 -7.79 -5.36
C SER A 12 3.98 -7.82 -5.76
N LYS A 13 3.68 -8.45 -6.91
CA LYS A 13 2.30 -8.67 -7.34
C LYS A 13 1.61 -9.71 -6.44
N GLU A 14 2.36 -10.72 -6.00
CA GLU A 14 1.89 -11.76 -5.09
C GLU A 14 1.51 -11.17 -3.72
N ASP A 15 2.31 -10.24 -3.19
CA ASP A 15 2.00 -9.52 -1.95
C ASP A 15 0.69 -8.72 -2.08
N PHE A 16 0.49 -8.09 -3.24
CA PHE A 16 -0.72 -7.35 -3.53
C PHE A 16 -1.95 -8.27 -3.54
N ASP A 17 -1.89 -9.37 -4.30
CA ASP A 17 -3.01 -10.30 -4.41
C ASP A 17 -3.32 -10.94 -3.05
N TRP A 18 -2.30 -11.33 -2.28
CA TRP A 18 -2.46 -11.81 -0.90
C TRP A 18 -3.11 -10.78 0.02
N SER A 19 -2.74 -9.50 -0.12
CA SER A 19 -3.31 -8.42 0.70
C SER A 19 -4.79 -8.19 0.39
N VAL A 20 -5.17 -8.32 -0.89
CA VAL A 20 -6.58 -8.26 -1.31
C VAL A 20 -7.38 -9.43 -0.73
N ASP A 21 -6.85 -10.64 -0.83
CA ASP A 21 -7.50 -11.83 -0.28
C ASP A 21 -7.66 -11.73 1.25
N THR A 22 -6.62 -11.25 1.93
CA THR A 22 -6.63 -11.04 3.39
C THR A 22 -7.67 -9.99 3.78
N MET A 23 -7.76 -8.87 3.06
CA MET A 23 -8.75 -7.83 3.32
C MET A 23 -10.19 -8.36 3.13
N ASN A 24 -10.40 -9.21 2.13
CA ASN A 24 -11.70 -9.83 1.88
C ASN A 24 -12.05 -10.89 2.93
N GLN A 25 -11.06 -11.65 3.39
CA GLN A 25 -11.22 -12.68 4.41
C GLN A 25 -11.45 -12.09 5.81
N TYR A 26 -10.81 -10.96 6.11
CA TYR A 26 -10.83 -10.31 7.41
C TYR A 26 -11.26 -8.83 7.26
N PRO A 27 -12.57 -8.57 7.10
CA PRO A 27 -13.06 -7.21 6.98
C PRO A 27 -12.74 -6.40 8.25
N THR A 28 -12.36 -5.15 8.06
CA THR A 28 -12.00 -4.24 9.16
C THR A 28 -12.69 -2.89 8.99
N GLU A 29 -13.02 -2.26 10.11
CA GLU A 29 -13.50 -0.88 10.14
C GLU A 29 -12.34 0.14 10.11
N ALA A 30 -11.10 -0.33 10.24
CA ALA A 30 -9.89 0.50 10.14
C ALA A 30 -9.66 0.98 8.70
N GLY A 31 -9.05 2.15 8.54
CA GLY A 31 -8.66 2.63 7.21
C GLY A 31 -7.57 1.75 6.60
N VAL A 32 -7.81 1.20 5.41
CA VAL A 32 -6.84 0.33 4.72
C VAL A 32 -5.91 1.15 3.84
N LEU A 33 -4.60 0.95 4.02
CA LEU A 33 -3.53 1.61 3.29
C LEU A 33 -2.69 0.61 2.52
N PHE A 34 -2.41 0.93 1.26
CA PHE A 34 -1.48 0.17 0.42
C PHE A 34 -0.27 1.04 0.14
N SER A 35 0.93 0.57 0.50
CA SER A 35 2.18 1.29 0.31
C SER A 35 3.16 0.43 -0.48
N PRO A 36 3.80 0.95 -1.55
CA PRO A 36 4.81 0.21 -2.25
C PRO A 36 6.10 0.12 -1.41
N VAL A 37 6.82 -0.99 -1.54
CA VAL A 37 8.23 -1.09 -1.15
C VAL A 37 9.05 -0.31 -2.18
N PHE A 38 9.90 0.59 -1.70
CA PHE A 38 10.79 1.39 -2.53
C PHE A 38 11.68 0.48 -3.40
N GLU A 39 11.89 0.85 -4.67
CA GLU A 39 12.61 0.09 -5.71
C GLU A 39 12.02 -1.27 -6.15
N ALA A 40 11.14 -1.90 -5.35
CA ALA A 40 10.52 -3.16 -5.72
C ALA A 40 9.22 -2.97 -6.53
N VAL A 41 8.36 -2.03 -6.11
CA VAL A 41 7.11 -1.69 -6.80
C VAL A 41 7.05 -0.18 -6.96
N THR A 42 6.84 0.30 -8.20
CA THR A 42 6.66 1.73 -8.42
C THR A 42 5.27 2.18 -7.92
N PRO A 43 5.10 3.43 -7.46
CA PRO A 43 3.78 3.96 -7.11
C PRO A 43 2.75 3.85 -8.24
N THR A 44 3.19 3.99 -9.50
CA THR A 44 2.34 3.84 -10.68
C THR A 44 1.85 2.40 -10.82
N GLN A 45 2.74 1.40 -10.74
CA GLN A 45 2.33 0.00 -10.80
C GLN A 45 1.32 -0.37 -9.71
N LEU A 46 1.56 0.11 -8.48
CA LEU A 46 0.61 -0.13 -7.38
C LEU A 46 -0.75 0.56 -7.64
N ALA A 47 -0.73 1.79 -8.16
CA ALA A 47 -1.96 2.50 -8.51
C ALA A 47 -2.74 1.75 -9.60
N ASP A 48 -2.06 1.26 -10.64
CA ASP A 48 -2.68 0.47 -11.71
C ASP A 48 -3.37 -0.78 -11.14
N TRP A 49 -2.69 -1.52 -10.25
CA TRP A 49 -3.29 -2.70 -9.63
C TRP A 49 -4.50 -2.38 -8.76
N ILE A 50 -4.47 -1.27 -8.01
CA ILE A 50 -5.61 -0.81 -7.20
C ILE A 50 -6.81 -0.45 -8.09
N LEU A 51 -6.55 0.24 -9.20
CA LEU A 51 -7.57 0.64 -10.18
C LEU A 51 -8.17 -0.58 -10.88
N ASP A 52 -7.34 -1.51 -11.34
CA ASP A 52 -7.76 -2.75 -12.01
C ASP A 52 -8.69 -3.60 -11.15
N LYS A 53 -8.43 -3.65 -9.84
CA LYS A 53 -9.26 -4.37 -8.86
C LYS A 53 -10.37 -3.53 -8.25
N GLN A 54 -10.46 -2.23 -8.61
CA GLN A 54 -11.43 -1.27 -8.09
C GLN A 54 -11.51 -1.26 -6.55
N LEU A 55 -10.35 -1.31 -5.88
CA LEU A 55 -10.29 -1.43 -4.43
C LEU A 55 -10.60 -0.10 -3.75
N ASN A 56 -11.44 -0.13 -2.71
CA ASN A 56 -11.68 1.03 -1.84
C ASN A 56 -10.60 1.14 -0.74
N VAL A 57 -9.35 1.34 -1.16
CA VAL A 57 -8.20 1.51 -0.27
C VAL A 57 -7.53 2.85 -0.54
N ARG A 58 -6.76 3.35 0.42
CA ARG A 58 -5.94 4.55 0.22
C ARG A 58 -4.50 4.14 -0.12
N MET A 59 -3.99 4.64 -1.24
CA MET A 59 -2.57 4.50 -1.55
C MET A 59 -1.74 5.46 -0.70
N GLN A 60 -0.67 4.97 -0.09
CA GLN A 60 0.32 5.77 0.64
C GLN A 60 1.70 5.56 0.04
N VAL A 61 2.29 6.62 -0.52
CA VAL A 61 3.68 6.58 -0.97
C VAL A 61 4.65 6.89 0.17
N GLN A 62 5.84 6.30 0.12
CA GLN A 62 6.93 6.64 1.03
C GLN A 62 7.50 8.01 0.65
N MET A 63 6.87 9.09 1.14
CA MET A 63 7.22 10.47 0.76
C MET A 63 8.69 10.79 1.02
N HIS A 64 9.27 10.30 2.12
CA HIS A 64 10.68 10.54 2.43
C HIS A 64 11.61 9.95 1.35
N LYS A 65 11.29 8.77 0.81
CA LYS A 65 12.03 8.19 -0.31
C LYS A 65 11.88 8.99 -1.60
N LEU A 66 10.70 9.57 -1.85
CA LEU A 66 10.47 10.42 -3.01
C LEU A 66 11.20 11.77 -2.90
N LEU A 67 11.34 12.31 -1.69
CA LEU A 67 11.93 13.63 -1.45
C LEU A 67 13.45 13.57 -1.24
N TRP A 68 13.94 12.55 -0.51
CA TRP A 68 15.33 12.44 -0.06
C TRP A 68 15.99 11.11 -0.43
N GLY A 69 15.32 10.22 -1.17
CA GLY A 69 15.87 8.92 -1.52
C GLY A 69 16.10 8.03 -0.30
N ASP A 70 17.19 7.27 -0.29
CA ASP A 70 17.53 6.34 0.81
C ASP A 70 18.34 7.02 1.95
N GLU A 71 18.33 8.36 2.03
CA GLU A 71 19.10 9.08 3.06
C GLU A 71 18.56 8.82 4.48
N PRO A 72 19.39 8.30 5.41
CA PRO A 72 18.98 8.14 6.79
C PRO A 72 18.85 9.48 7.52
N GLY A 73 17.73 9.72 8.21
CA GLY A 73 17.58 10.82 9.16
C GLY A 73 17.10 12.16 8.57
N ARG A 74 16.49 12.17 7.38
CA ARG A 74 15.82 13.34 6.80
C ARG A 74 14.38 13.06 6.39
#